data_AF-A0A2E3MWM0-F1
#
_entry.id   AF-A0A2E3MWM0-F1
#
_cell.length_a   1.000
_cell.length_b   1.000
_cell.length_c   1.000
_cell.angle_alpha   90.00
_cell.angle_beta   90.00
_cell.angle_gamma   90.00
#
_symmetry.space_group_name_H-M   'P 1'
#
loop_
_entity.id
_entity.type
_entity.pdbx_description
1 polymer ?
#
loop_
_entity_poly.entity_id
_entity_poly.type
_entity_poly.pdbx_seq_one_letter_code
_entity_poly.pdbx_strand_id
1 'polypeptide(L)'
;MRMGSPRSRLPSRALATNYSAGYHDSVDAQHDKLAAPATSAIGSAAACCYSKGSTNPRRFFSMAQLRSGVPRRSFLRSQLALGAASHRPDLCAATSASPCRSPLARSVIIWLQEGGMSQLESWDPKPAGSAEIRGIFKSIATTQAVFRIGEHMPRLARKTALYNVVRSVTMDNTRRDHSPGLHWLSTAYDHQAAGVSLEKVNRSPSVGAVLAHQLGTTTADGLSNFVAIPNARQLGNRVRYTGALHLGAACDAFDAGPIPATATGKDRLPQGLTLPADIAPARLRQRRLLLAAFAERDSSPHREATNNDFGAFQVKSHEILASRGVRYAFDLNQEPPHVREMYGASAMGQGTLLARRLVEAGVSYVLANHSEKHSWDTHNDNFNKLTNTLLPPMDQAVSALLGDLQQRGMLDEVLVLGEMGRTPRINKHRGRDHWPDLFSLLIAGGGLTRGRVLGSSSRHSGTLLERPVHHHEILATINHQLGIDPNQMVRHRRDRPVRIMPEAKPLHELLA
;
A
#
# COMPACT_ATOMS: atom_id res chain seq x y z
N MET A 1 -70.60 31.23 32.39
CA MET A 1 -70.28 32.06 31.22
C MET A 1 -68.83 31.76 30.84
N ARG A 2 -68.48 31.10 29.73
CA ARG A 2 -68.62 31.38 28.27
C ARG A 2 -67.47 32.27 27.71
N MET A 3 -66.72 31.66 26.78
CA MET A 3 -65.85 32.26 25.74
C MET A 3 -64.44 32.76 26.17
N GLY A 4 -63.37 32.54 25.39
CA GLY A 4 -63.30 31.77 24.15
C GLY A 4 -61.88 31.67 23.54
N SER A 5 -61.68 30.67 22.67
CA SER A 5 -60.55 30.59 21.73
C SER A 5 -60.90 31.33 20.43
N PRO A 6 -59.90 31.76 19.65
CA PRO A 6 -59.93 31.39 18.23
C PRO A 6 -58.63 30.74 17.72
N ARG A 7 -58.75 30.11 16.55
CA ARG A 7 -57.75 29.26 15.87
C ARG A 7 -57.02 30.00 14.74
N SER A 8 -55.88 29.42 14.31
CA SER A 8 -55.37 29.38 12.91
C SER A 8 -54.83 30.71 12.33
N ARG A 9 -53.80 30.74 11.47
CA ARG A 9 -53.58 29.92 10.26
C ARG A 9 -52.10 29.84 9.85
N LEU A 10 -51.73 28.76 9.15
CA LEU A 10 -50.59 28.74 8.22
C LEU A 10 -50.92 29.59 6.98
N PRO A 11 -49.89 30.06 6.24
CA PRO A 11 -49.78 29.54 4.88
C PRO A 11 -48.35 29.15 4.48
N SER A 12 -48.28 28.10 3.66
CA SER A 12 -47.10 27.72 2.89
C SER A 12 -46.89 28.65 1.70
N ARG A 13 -45.63 29.00 1.38
CA ARG A 13 -45.18 29.09 -0.02
C ARG A 13 -43.67 28.94 -0.14
N ALA A 14 -43.24 28.17 -1.13
CA ALA A 14 -41.84 27.98 -1.47
C ALA A 14 -41.32 29.15 -2.31
N LEU A 15 -40.02 29.43 -2.18
CA LEU A 15 -39.22 30.07 -3.22
C LEU A 15 -37.90 29.29 -3.33
N ALA A 16 -37.64 28.75 -4.52
CA ALA A 16 -36.35 28.18 -4.87
C ALA A 16 -35.46 29.30 -5.43
N THR A 17 -34.19 29.32 -5.04
CA THR A 17 -33.15 30.06 -5.74
C THR A 17 -31.94 29.16 -5.95
N ASN A 18 -31.62 28.91 -7.21
CA ASN A 18 -30.38 28.24 -7.62
C ASN A 18 -29.19 29.16 -7.31
N TYR A 19 -28.10 28.59 -6.81
CA TYR A 19 -26.77 29.19 -6.99
C TYR A 19 -25.79 28.13 -7.48
N SER A 20 -25.58 28.11 -8.79
CA SER A 20 -24.50 27.41 -9.46
C SER A 20 -23.36 28.38 -9.75
N ALA A 21 -22.21 28.19 -9.11
CA ALA A 21 -20.93 28.73 -9.58
C ALA A 21 -19.82 27.88 -8.98
N GLY A 22 -18.98 27.29 -9.83
CA GLY A 22 -17.72 26.71 -9.38
C GLY A 22 -16.70 27.82 -9.11
N TYR A 23 -15.65 27.51 -8.34
CA TYR A 23 -14.44 28.32 -8.32
C TYR A 23 -13.22 27.41 -8.48
N HIS A 24 -12.40 27.77 -9.47
CA HIS A 24 -11.15 27.11 -9.79
C HIS A 24 -10.00 27.63 -8.91
N ASP A 25 -8.91 26.90 -8.97
CA ASP A 25 -7.63 27.13 -8.30
C ASP A 25 -7.08 28.55 -8.49
N SER A 26 -6.50 29.11 -7.42
CA SER A 26 -5.43 30.12 -7.54
C SER A 26 -4.70 30.33 -6.20
N VAL A 27 -3.59 29.60 -6.00
CA VAL A 27 -2.47 30.08 -5.18
C VAL A 27 -1.17 29.60 -5.83
N ASP A 28 -0.53 30.48 -6.57
CA ASP A 28 0.88 30.31 -6.96
C ASP A 28 1.55 31.67 -7.15
N ALA A 29 2.89 31.67 -7.18
CA ALA A 29 3.79 32.81 -7.33
C ALA A 29 3.98 33.75 -6.12
N GLN A 30 5.03 33.48 -5.35
CA GLN A 30 5.96 34.54 -4.96
C GLN A 30 7.41 34.02 -4.82
N HIS A 31 8.30 34.68 -5.56
CA HIS A 31 9.78 34.70 -5.53
C HIS A 31 10.49 34.14 -6.76
N ASP A 32 10.86 35.04 -7.68
CA ASP A 32 12.20 35.03 -8.26
C ASP A 32 12.59 36.40 -8.83
N LYS A 33 13.70 36.95 -8.33
CA LYS A 33 14.44 38.10 -8.90
C LYS A 33 15.86 38.10 -8.32
N LEU A 34 16.85 37.81 -9.15
CA LEU A 34 18.20 38.40 -9.15
C LEU A 34 18.89 37.98 -10.46
N ALA A 35 19.77 38.83 -11.02
CA ALA A 35 20.15 38.75 -12.43
C ALA A 35 21.66 38.87 -12.70
N ALA A 36 22.12 38.04 -13.66
CA ALA A 36 23.26 38.27 -14.58
C ALA A 36 24.69 38.37 -13.99
N PRO A 37 25.77 38.43 -14.80
CA PRO A 37 25.93 38.11 -16.24
C PRO A 37 27.12 37.16 -16.59
N ALA A 38 27.21 36.66 -17.83
CA ALA A 38 28.48 36.29 -18.48
C ALA A 38 28.39 36.23 -20.04
N THR A 39 29.48 36.63 -20.69
CA THR A 39 29.68 37.04 -22.10
C THR A 39 29.92 35.95 -23.17
N SER A 40 29.15 36.04 -24.27
CA SER A 40 29.52 36.04 -25.73
C SER A 40 30.62 35.16 -26.40
N ALA A 41 30.26 34.67 -27.61
CA ALA A 41 31.08 34.39 -28.82
C ALA A 41 31.95 33.10 -28.83
N ILE A 42 32.28 32.37 -29.92
CA ILE A 42 32.12 32.44 -31.41
C ILE A 42 31.86 30.98 -31.91
N GLY A 43 31.22 30.61 -33.03
CA GLY A 43 30.47 31.35 -34.07
C GLY A 43 30.87 31.01 -35.53
N SER A 44 30.25 30.02 -36.21
CA SER A 44 30.38 29.81 -37.69
C SER A 44 29.17 29.12 -38.32
N ALA A 45 28.81 29.54 -39.53
CA ALA A 45 27.64 29.09 -40.29
C ALA A 45 28.03 28.59 -41.68
N ALA A 46 27.19 27.73 -42.28
CA ALA A 46 27.13 27.57 -43.73
C ALA A 46 25.71 27.12 -44.14
N ALA A 47 24.98 28.01 -44.79
CA ALA A 47 23.73 27.69 -45.46
C ALA A 47 23.97 27.59 -46.97
N CYS A 48 23.21 26.75 -47.67
CA CYS A 48 22.49 27.19 -48.86
C CYS A 48 21.48 26.13 -49.36
N CYS A 49 20.27 26.57 -49.66
CA CYS A 49 19.33 25.84 -50.52
C CYS A 49 19.51 26.33 -51.96
N TYR A 50 19.28 25.49 -52.98
CA TYR A 50 18.57 25.91 -54.21
C TYR A 50 18.02 24.69 -54.97
N SER A 51 17.28 24.94 -56.07
CA SER A 51 16.16 24.08 -56.50
C SER A 51 16.15 23.65 -57.99
N LYS A 52 15.31 22.64 -58.28
CA LYS A 52 14.68 22.28 -59.58
C LYS A 52 15.53 21.69 -60.72
N GLY A 53 14.99 20.67 -61.38
CA GLY A 53 15.02 20.59 -62.86
C GLY A 53 15.39 19.25 -63.52
N SER A 54 14.38 18.44 -63.84
CA SER A 54 14.25 17.48 -64.98
C SER A 54 15.50 17.05 -65.81
N THR A 55 15.75 15.74 -65.93
CA THR A 55 15.60 14.94 -67.18
C THR A 55 15.99 13.47 -66.96
N ASN A 56 15.55 12.57 -67.85
CA ASN A 56 15.80 11.11 -67.82
C ASN A 56 16.38 10.70 -69.19
N PRO A 57 17.34 9.76 -69.27
CA PRO A 57 16.95 8.48 -69.89
C PRO A 57 17.65 7.23 -69.34
N ARG A 58 16.82 6.21 -69.07
CA ARG A 58 17.00 4.77 -69.36
C ARG A 58 18.44 4.22 -69.49
N ARG A 59 18.82 3.35 -68.54
CA ARG A 59 19.57 2.11 -68.86
C ARG A 59 18.90 0.92 -68.19
N PHE A 60 18.63 -0.11 -68.99
CA PHE A 60 18.18 -1.43 -68.52
C PHE A 60 19.38 -2.19 -67.94
N PHE A 61 19.20 -2.85 -66.80
CA PHE A 61 19.90 -4.11 -66.49
C PHE A 61 18.93 -5.09 -65.81
N SER A 62 19.14 -6.37 -66.09
CA SER A 62 18.13 -7.44 -65.94
C SER A 62 17.86 -7.83 -64.48
N MET A 63 16.59 -8.12 -64.16
CA MET A 63 16.24 -8.95 -63.00
C MET A 63 16.30 -10.43 -63.39
N ALA A 64 17.35 -11.13 -63.00
CA ALA A 64 17.46 -12.58 -63.07
C ALA A 64 17.68 -13.19 -61.66
N GLN A 65 16.57 -13.59 -61.04
CA GLN A 65 16.43 -14.72 -60.11
C GLN A 65 17.60 -15.10 -59.17
N LEU A 66 17.47 -14.69 -57.91
CA LEU A 66 17.75 -15.58 -56.76
C LEU A 66 16.58 -15.53 -55.76
N ARG A 67 15.50 -16.26 -56.08
CA ARG A 67 14.42 -16.58 -55.12
C ARG A 67 14.66 -17.96 -54.50
N SER A 68 15.54 -18.05 -53.51
CA SER A 68 15.58 -19.18 -52.56
C SER A 68 14.94 -18.78 -51.24
N GLY A 69 13.64 -18.51 -51.28
CA GLY A 69 12.88 -18.12 -50.11
C GLY A 69 12.65 -19.30 -49.16
N VAL A 70 13.50 -19.46 -48.14
CA VAL A 70 13.11 -20.23 -46.95
C VAL A 70 11.89 -19.51 -46.34
N PRO A 71 10.71 -20.17 -46.22
CA PRO A 71 9.58 -19.51 -45.59
C PRO A 71 9.96 -19.12 -44.17
N ARG A 72 9.68 -17.87 -43.76
CA ARG A 72 9.99 -17.35 -42.41
C ARG A 72 9.51 -18.30 -41.29
N ARG A 73 8.38 -18.99 -41.56
CA ARG A 73 7.76 -20.02 -40.71
C ARG A 73 8.52 -21.35 -40.65
N SER A 74 9.23 -21.73 -41.71
CA SER A 74 10.09 -22.92 -41.76
C SER A 74 11.42 -22.66 -41.06
N PHE A 75 12.03 -21.49 -41.26
CA PHE A 75 13.23 -21.06 -40.52
C PHE A 75 12.98 -20.99 -39.00
N LEU A 76 11.82 -20.47 -38.58
CA LEU A 76 11.42 -20.48 -37.16
C LEU A 76 11.14 -21.90 -36.64
N ARG A 77 10.64 -22.83 -37.49
CA ARG A 77 10.38 -24.22 -37.11
C ARG A 77 11.66 -25.05 -36.95
N SER A 78 12.67 -24.85 -37.78
CA SER A 78 13.96 -25.58 -37.64
C SER A 78 14.74 -25.13 -36.41
N GLN A 79 14.65 -23.85 -36.02
CA GLN A 79 15.25 -23.32 -34.79
C GLN A 79 14.59 -23.89 -33.51
N LEU A 80 13.30 -24.25 -33.56
CA LEU A 80 12.53 -24.79 -32.44
C LEU A 80 12.85 -26.26 -32.11
N ALA A 81 13.53 -26.99 -32.99
CA ALA A 81 13.83 -28.42 -32.80
C ALA A 81 15.10 -28.69 -31.98
N LEU A 82 15.93 -27.68 -31.72
CA LEU A 82 17.24 -27.81 -31.06
C LEU A 82 17.33 -27.11 -29.69
N GLY A 83 16.18 -26.73 -29.10
CA GLY A 83 16.09 -25.95 -27.86
C GLY A 83 15.49 -26.69 -26.66
N ALA A 84 15.58 -28.02 -26.62
CA ALA A 84 15.03 -28.86 -25.56
C ALA A 84 16.10 -29.35 -24.56
N ALA A 85 17.02 -28.46 -24.17
CA ALA A 85 17.89 -28.66 -23.02
C ALA A 85 17.38 -27.76 -21.88
N SER A 86 16.84 -28.38 -20.83
CA SER A 86 16.16 -27.70 -19.74
C SER A 86 17.13 -26.94 -18.83
N HIS A 87 17.21 -25.63 -19.00
CA HIS A 87 17.79 -24.72 -18.00
C HIS A 87 16.76 -23.66 -17.60
N ARG A 88 16.61 -23.47 -16.29
CA ARG A 88 15.80 -22.38 -15.74
C ARG A 88 16.66 -21.12 -15.82
N PRO A 89 16.17 -19.99 -16.33
CA PRO A 89 16.87 -18.74 -16.11
C PRO A 89 16.88 -18.47 -14.60
N ASP A 90 18.05 -18.14 -14.05
CA ASP A 90 18.19 -17.66 -12.68
C ASP A 90 17.56 -16.27 -12.57
N LEU A 91 16.23 -16.25 -12.45
CA LEU A 91 15.49 -15.17 -11.81
C LEU A 91 16.14 -14.97 -10.45
N CYS A 92 16.75 -13.78 -10.26
CA CYS A 92 17.52 -13.35 -9.09
C CYS A 92 17.27 -14.26 -7.88
N ALA A 93 18.26 -15.09 -7.54
CA ALA A 93 18.11 -16.12 -6.53
C ALA A 93 17.67 -15.52 -5.19
N ALA A 94 16.35 -15.43 -4.99
CA ALA A 94 15.75 -15.18 -3.71
C ALA A 94 16.28 -16.28 -2.82
N THR A 95 17.14 -15.90 -1.89
CA THR A 95 17.68 -16.82 -0.91
C THR A 95 16.51 -17.16 -0.01
N SER A 96 15.78 -18.23 -0.38
CA SER A 96 14.69 -18.78 0.39
C SER A 96 15.29 -19.33 1.68
N ALA A 97 15.52 -18.43 2.63
CA ALA A 97 16.13 -18.75 3.88
C ALA A 97 15.25 -19.78 4.57
N SER A 98 15.84 -20.91 4.96
CA SER A 98 15.11 -21.89 5.75
C SER A 98 14.60 -21.16 7.01
N PRO A 99 13.29 -21.22 7.31
CA PRO A 99 12.73 -20.43 8.38
C PRO A 99 13.37 -20.88 9.70
N CYS A 100 13.79 -19.92 10.52
CA CYS A 100 14.53 -20.15 11.76
C CYS A 100 13.68 -20.91 12.79
N ARG A 101 12.35 -20.89 12.62
CA ARG A 101 11.35 -21.67 13.34
C ARG A 101 10.12 -21.88 12.47
N SER A 102 9.26 -22.83 12.82
CA SER A 102 7.96 -22.99 12.15
C SER A 102 7.15 -21.68 12.18
N PRO A 103 6.64 -21.19 11.03
CA PRO A 103 5.82 -19.99 10.99
C PRO A 103 4.46 -20.22 11.67
N LEU A 104 4.02 -19.23 12.44
CA LEU A 104 2.68 -19.14 13.04
C LEU A 104 1.76 -18.17 12.28
N ALA A 105 2.32 -17.41 11.34
CA ALA A 105 1.62 -16.56 10.39
C ALA A 105 2.06 -16.90 8.96
N ARG A 106 1.16 -16.70 7.99
CA ARG A 106 1.45 -16.88 6.55
C ARG A 106 1.58 -15.54 5.82
N SER A 107 0.75 -14.57 6.20
CA SER A 107 0.64 -13.26 5.56
C SER A 107 0.47 -12.13 6.58
N VAL A 108 0.67 -10.90 6.12
CA VAL A 108 0.51 -9.67 6.89
C VAL A 108 -0.36 -8.69 6.12
N ILE A 109 -1.35 -8.11 6.80
CA ILE A 109 -2.13 -6.96 6.33
C ILE A 109 -1.72 -5.75 7.16
N ILE A 110 -1.08 -4.75 6.54
CA ILE A 110 -0.85 -3.44 7.14
C ILE A 110 -1.96 -2.51 6.69
N TRP A 111 -2.76 -2.02 7.65
CA TRP A 111 -3.85 -1.10 7.44
C TRP A 111 -3.36 0.34 7.67
N LEU A 112 -2.93 0.98 6.60
CA LEU A 112 -2.26 2.29 6.63
C LEU A 112 -3.28 3.43 6.66
N GLN A 113 -3.17 4.27 7.70
CA GLN A 113 -3.92 5.50 7.91
C GLN A 113 -2.95 6.68 7.94
N GLU A 114 -2.52 7.20 6.79
CA GLU A 114 -1.65 8.39 6.76
C GLU A 114 -2.36 9.58 7.40
N GLY A 115 -1.83 10.04 8.53
CA GLY A 115 -2.56 10.87 9.47
C GLY A 115 -2.43 10.36 10.90
N GLY A 116 -2.55 9.06 11.10
CA GLY A 116 -2.66 8.48 12.44
C GLY A 116 -4.01 8.77 13.09
N MET A 117 -4.71 7.72 13.50
CA MET A 117 -6.00 7.86 14.16
C MET A 117 -5.84 8.34 15.60
N SER A 118 -6.63 9.35 16.00
CA SER A 118 -6.62 9.86 17.37
C SER A 118 -6.96 8.77 18.39
N GLN A 119 -6.01 8.49 19.27
CA GLN A 119 -6.14 7.52 20.37
C GLN A 119 -7.28 7.89 21.33
N LEU A 120 -7.59 9.18 21.50
CA LEU A 120 -8.64 9.65 22.42
C LEU A 120 -10.05 9.42 21.87
N GLU A 121 -10.22 9.44 20.55
CA GLU A 121 -11.49 9.16 19.88
C GLU A 121 -11.65 7.68 19.50
N SER A 122 -10.60 6.86 19.64
CA SER A 122 -10.59 5.45 19.24
C SER A 122 -10.24 4.50 20.40
N TRP A 123 -8.96 4.18 20.58
CA TRP A 123 -8.48 3.04 21.36
C TRP A 123 -8.26 3.31 22.85
N ASP A 124 -8.08 4.56 23.25
CA ASP A 124 -7.76 4.99 24.62
C ASP A 124 -8.51 6.28 25.03
N PRO A 125 -9.86 6.24 25.01
CA PRO A 125 -10.67 7.39 25.40
C PRO A 125 -10.52 7.72 26.89
N LYS A 126 -10.45 9.01 27.21
CA LYS A 126 -10.29 9.51 28.60
C LYS A 126 -11.58 10.17 29.10
N PRO A 127 -12.65 9.43 29.44
CA PRO A 127 -13.95 10.02 29.81
C PRO A 127 -13.89 10.95 31.05
N ALA A 128 -12.93 10.71 31.96
CA ALA A 128 -12.66 11.54 33.13
C ALA A 128 -11.67 12.70 32.88
N GLY A 129 -11.16 12.86 31.66
CA GLY A 129 -10.31 14.00 31.28
C GLY A 129 -11.09 15.32 31.17
N SER A 130 -10.37 16.45 31.07
CA SER A 130 -11.02 17.74 30.79
C SER A 130 -11.66 17.74 29.40
N ALA A 131 -12.63 18.61 29.16
CA ALA A 131 -13.32 18.71 27.86
C ALA A 131 -12.35 18.98 26.69
N GLU A 132 -11.32 19.79 26.91
CA GLU A 132 -10.26 20.11 25.95
C GLU A 132 -9.38 18.91 25.58
N ILE A 133 -9.39 17.87 26.40
CA ILE A 133 -8.65 16.62 26.18
C ILE A 133 -9.59 15.54 25.65
N ARG A 134 -10.64 15.19 26.39
CA ARG A 134 -11.53 14.07 26.02
C ARG A 134 -12.41 14.33 24.79
N GLY A 135 -12.60 15.60 24.43
CA GLY A 135 -13.48 15.99 23.33
C GLY A 135 -14.95 15.75 23.60
N ILE A 136 -15.72 15.61 22.53
CA ILE A 136 -17.18 15.41 22.58
C ILE A 136 -17.59 13.93 22.49
N PHE A 137 -16.69 13.03 22.10
CA PHE A 137 -16.97 11.60 21.98
C PHE A 137 -17.07 10.94 23.36
N LYS A 138 -18.03 10.04 23.49
CA LYS A 138 -18.16 9.12 24.61
C LYS A 138 -17.34 7.87 24.36
N SER A 139 -17.11 7.12 25.44
CA SER A 139 -16.58 5.76 25.36
C SER A 139 -17.70 4.74 25.58
N ILE A 140 -17.64 3.62 24.87
CA ILE A 140 -18.52 2.46 25.02
C ILE A 140 -17.79 1.33 25.72
N ALA A 141 -18.55 0.48 26.43
CA ALA A 141 -18.03 -0.78 26.95
C ALA A 141 -17.72 -1.73 25.77
N THR A 142 -16.72 -2.57 25.94
CA THR A 142 -16.45 -3.68 25.01
C THR A 142 -16.88 -5.01 25.61
N THR A 143 -16.92 -6.07 24.79
CA THR A 143 -17.21 -7.45 25.27
C THR A 143 -16.22 -7.92 26.35
N GLN A 144 -15.03 -7.31 26.43
CA GLN A 144 -14.08 -7.54 27.50
C GLN A 144 -14.11 -6.37 28.48
N ALA A 145 -14.52 -6.64 29.72
CA ALA A 145 -14.65 -5.62 30.77
C ALA A 145 -13.34 -4.85 31.08
N VAL A 146 -12.20 -5.36 30.62
CA VAL A 146 -10.85 -4.79 30.82
C VAL A 146 -10.68 -3.41 30.18
N PHE A 147 -11.41 -3.08 29.10
CA PHE A 147 -11.28 -1.77 28.46
C PHE A 147 -12.50 -1.25 27.70
N ARG A 148 -12.47 0.07 27.43
CA ARG A 148 -13.44 0.85 26.67
C ARG A 148 -12.78 1.45 25.43
N ILE A 149 -13.58 1.69 24.38
CA ILE A 149 -13.17 2.35 23.14
C ILE A 149 -14.19 3.44 22.74
N GLY A 150 -13.89 4.25 21.73
CA GLY A 150 -14.77 5.33 21.25
C GLY A 150 -16.13 4.86 20.72
N GLU A 151 -17.17 5.67 20.92
CA GLU A 151 -18.57 5.28 20.62
C GLU A 151 -18.87 5.01 19.14
N HIS A 152 -18.06 5.54 18.22
CA HIS A 152 -18.19 5.31 16.78
C HIS A 152 -17.55 3.99 16.28
N MET A 153 -17.09 3.12 17.19
CA MET A 153 -16.57 1.78 16.87
C MET A 153 -17.38 0.63 17.50
N PRO A 154 -18.73 0.59 17.34
CA PRO A 154 -19.57 -0.37 18.05
C PRO A 154 -19.41 -1.82 17.59
N ARG A 155 -18.97 -2.09 16.35
CA ARG A 155 -18.75 -3.47 15.87
C ARG A 155 -17.43 -4.03 16.43
N LEU A 156 -16.37 -3.21 16.46
CA LEU A 156 -15.08 -3.54 17.06
C LEU A 156 -15.19 -3.72 18.58
N ALA A 157 -16.06 -2.96 19.25
CA ALA A 157 -16.35 -3.13 20.68
C ALA A 157 -16.90 -4.54 21.00
N ARG A 158 -17.60 -5.17 20.05
CA ARG A 158 -18.13 -6.54 20.19
C ARG A 158 -17.13 -7.64 19.80
N LYS A 159 -15.95 -7.27 19.28
CA LYS A 159 -14.94 -8.18 18.69
C LYS A 159 -13.59 -8.15 19.40
N THR A 160 -13.51 -7.60 20.61
CA THR A 160 -12.24 -7.50 21.37
C THR A 160 -11.54 -8.84 21.62
N ALA A 161 -12.29 -9.95 21.69
CA ALA A 161 -11.71 -11.30 21.74
C ALA A 161 -10.93 -11.74 20.48
N LEU A 162 -10.86 -10.91 19.42
CA LEU A 162 -10.16 -11.19 18.15
C LEU A 162 -8.88 -10.35 17.95
N TYR A 163 -8.64 -9.34 18.77
CA TYR A 163 -7.52 -8.41 18.60
C TYR A 163 -6.94 -7.94 19.93
N ASN A 164 -5.74 -7.37 19.90
CA ASN A 164 -5.14 -6.66 21.02
C ASN A 164 -5.05 -5.17 20.70
N VAL A 165 -4.97 -4.36 21.75
CA VAL A 165 -4.71 -2.93 21.65
C VAL A 165 -3.38 -2.63 22.35
N VAL A 166 -2.42 -2.05 21.64
CA VAL A 166 -1.22 -1.50 22.28
C VAL A 166 -1.45 0.00 22.45
N ARG A 167 -1.41 0.51 23.69
CA ARG A 167 -1.74 1.93 24.02
C ARG A 167 -0.52 2.81 24.26
N SER A 168 0.66 2.21 24.29
CA SER A 168 1.95 2.81 24.65
C SER A 168 2.93 2.85 23.48
N VAL A 169 2.42 2.92 22.25
CA VAL A 169 3.29 2.96 21.06
C VAL A 169 3.94 4.34 20.99
N THR A 170 5.24 4.39 20.69
CA THR A 170 6.02 5.64 20.64
C THR A 170 7.06 5.58 19.53
N MET A 171 7.33 6.73 18.90
CA MET A 171 8.38 6.88 17.89
C MET A 171 9.22 8.11 18.20
N ASP A 172 10.54 8.03 17.97
CA ASP A 172 11.41 9.21 18.01
C ASP A 172 11.28 9.99 16.70
N ASN A 173 10.21 10.78 16.61
CA ASN A 173 9.91 11.66 15.49
C ASN A 173 9.93 13.10 15.98
N THR A 174 11.15 13.61 16.15
CA THR A 174 11.46 15.00 16.56
C THR A 174 10.74 16.05 15.70
N ARG A 175 10.51 15.75 14.42
CA ARG A 175 9.82 16.63 13.45
C ARG A 175 8.31 16.74 13.70
N ARG A 176 7.69 15.77 14.36
CA ARG A 176 6.22 15.68 14.54
C ARG A 176 5.47 15.84 13.21
N ASP A 177 5.87 15.10 12.18
CA ASP A 177 5.18 15.02 10.90
C ASP A 177 5.10 13.57 10.38
N HIS A 178 4.27 13.33 9.36
CA HIS A 178 4.03 11.98 8.80
C HIS A 178 5.25 11.31 8.19
N SER A 179 6.28 12.07 7.75
CA SER A 179 7.38 11.50 6.98
C SER A 179 8.18 10.46 7.78
N PRO A 180 8.68 10.78 9.00
CA PRO A 180 9.30 9.77 9.84
C PRO A 180 8.33 8.66 10.27
N GLY A 181 7.09 8.97 10.66
CA GLY A 181 6.10 7.95 11.07
C GLY A 181 5.85 6.89 10.00
N LEU A 182 5.58 7.33 8.77
CA LEU A 182 5.48 6.46 7.59
C LEU A 182 6.77 5.69 7.30
N HIS A 183 7.94 6.32 7.46
CA HIS A 183 9.23 5.68 7.17
C HIS A 183 9.56 4.55 8.17
N TRP A 184 9.32 4.79 9.46
CA TRP A 184 9.43 3.79 10.52
C TRP A 184 8.43 2.64 10.31
N LEU A 185 7.15 2.93 10.06
CA LEU A 185 6.13 1.93 9.78
C LEU A 185 6.45 1.10 8.52
N SER A 186 6.99 1.74 7.48
CA SER A 186 7.28 1.08 6.20
C SER A 186 8.58 0.29 6.19
N THR A 187 9.58 0.64 7.02
CA THR A 187 10.95 0.09 6.89
C THR A 187 11.58 -0.40 8.20
N ALA A 188 10.95 -0.18 9.36
CA ALA A 188 11.53 -0.31 10.72
C ALA A 188 12.65 0.68 11.08
N TYR A 189 13.32 1.30 10.11
CA TYR A 189 14.47 2.18 10.35
C TYR A 189 14.05 3.61 10.67
N ASP A 190 14.88 4.29 11.45
CA ASP A 190 14.85 5.75 11.55
C ASP A 190 15.81 6.37 10.53
N HIS A 191 15.28 7.21 9.63
CA HIS A 191 16.07 8.16 8.85
C HIS A 191 15.45 9.55 8.99
N GLN A 192 15.76 10.25 10.09
CA GLN A 192 15.39 11.67 10.32
C GLN A 192 16.04 12.61 9.29
N ALA A 193 15.48 12.65 8.09
CA ALA A 193 15.93 13.48 7.00
C ALA A 193 15.48 14.94 7.19
N ALA A 194 16.25 15.74 7.93
CA ALA A 194 16.02 17.18 8.03
C ALA A 194 16.34 17.88 6.69
N GLY A 195 15.45 18.77 6.23
CA GLY A 195 15.74 19.76 5.17
C GLY A 195 15.96 19.26 3.73
N VAL A 196 16.02 17.95 3.46
CA VAL A 196 16.21 17.39 2.09
C VAL A 196 14.96 16.70 1.56
N SER A 197 14.77 16.81 0.24
CA SER A 197 13.77 16.01 -0.50
C SER A 197 13.99 14.52 -0.24
N LEU A 198 12.93 13.86 0.25
CA LEU A 198 12.97 12.52 0.83
C LEU A 198 13.22 11.41 -0.20
N GLU A 199 13.02 11.71 -1.50
CA GLU A 199 13.47 10.85 -2.61
C GLU A 199 14.97 10.56 -2.58
N LYS A 200 15.78 11.37 -1.88
CA LYS A 200 17.25 11.20 -1.78
C LYS A 200 17.72 10.47 -0.52
N VAL A 201 16.85 10.11 0.43
CA VAL A 201 17.28 9.66 1.77
C VAL A 201 16.80 8.27 2.18
N ASN A 202 15.75 7.69 1.59
CA ASN A 202 15.43 6.29 1.92
C ASN A 202 16.54 5.33 1.46
N ARG A 203 17.16 4.65 2.41
CA ARG A 203 18.24 3.65 2.19
C ARG A 203 17.82 2.23 2.61
N SER A 204 16.65 2.11 3.23
CA SER A 204 16.13 0.86 3.77
C SER A 204 14.97 0.36 2.89
N PRO A 205 15.01 -0.89 2.40
CA PRO A 205 13.88 -1.50 1.73
C PRO A 205 12.65 -1.52 2.65
N SER A 206 11.46 -1.54 2.06
CA SER A 206 10.25 -1.70 2.84
C SER A 206 10.13 -3.10 3.46
N VAL A 207 9.35 -3.21 4.53
CA VAL A 207 8.99 -4.48 5.17
C VAL A 207 8.37 -5.42 4.14
N GLY A 208 7.43 -4.93 3.32
CA GLY A 208 6.84 -5.74 2.24
C GLY A 208 7.87 -6.26 1.23
N ALA A 209 8.88 -5.46 0.87
CA ALA A 209 9.94 -5.88 -0.03
C ALA A 209 10.93 -6.85 0.64
N VAL A 210 11.23 -6.67 1.93
CA VAL A 210 12.01 -7.63 2.73
C VAL A 210 11.29 -8.99 2.78
N LEU A 211 9.99 -9.00 3.05
CA LEU A 211 9.19 -10.23 3.09
C LEU A 211 9.13 -10.91 1.72
N ALA A 212 8.94 -10.15 0.63
CA ALA A 212 9.02 -10.68 -0.73
C ALA A 212 10.42 -11.20 -1.12
N HIS A 213 11.49 -10.67 -0.51
CA HIS A 213 12.84 -11.22 -0.69
C HIS A 213 13.02 -12.54 0.07
N GLN A 214 12.54 -12.63 1.32
CA GLN A 214 12.76 -13.82 2.17
C GLN A 214 11.81 -14.99 1.86
N LEU A 215 10.54 -14.70 1.56
CA LEU A 215 9.48 -15.69 1.33
C LEU A 215 9.28 -16.02 -0.16
N GLY A 216 10.07 -15.40 -1.04
CA GLY A 216 9.90 -15.45 -2.49
C GLY A 216 9.03 -14.31 -3.01
N THR A 217 9.27 -13.89 -4.26
CA THR A 217 8.68 -12.67 -4.82
C THR A 217 7.26 -12.88 -5.37
N THR A 218 6.86 -14.13 -5.61
CA THR A 218 5.54 -14.51 -6.10
C THR A 218 4.95 -15.73 -5.41
N THR A 219 3.62 -15.84 -5.40
CA THR A 219 2.90 -17.06 -5.03
C THR A 219 3.05 -18.14 -6.11
N ALA A 220 2.66 -19.38 -5.79
CA ALA A 220 2.62 -20.48 -6.77
C ALA A 220 1.76 -20.16 -8.02
N ASP A 221 0.75 -19.30 -7.89
CA ASP A 221 -0.12 -18.84 -8.99
C ASP A 221 0.41 -17.59 -9.72
N GLY A 222 1.57 -17.05 -9.34
CA GLY A 222 2.19 -15.88 -9.96
C GLY A 222 1.63 -14.52 -9.49
N LEU A 223 0.93 -14.47 -8.34
CA LEU A 223 0.65 -13.19 -7.66
C LEU A 223 1.94 -12.63 -7.06
N SER A 224 2.09 -11.30 -7.02
CA SER A 224 3.16 -10.65 -6.24
C SER A 224 2.97 -10.95 -4.75
N ASN A 225 4.02 -11.35 -4.03
CA ASN A 225 3.93 -11.53 -2.56
C ASN A 225 3.90 -10.19 -1.79
N PHE A 226 4.11 -9.07 -2.49
CA PHE A 226 3.84 -7.73 -1.99
C PHE A 226 2.82 -7.04 -2.91
N VAL A 227 1.63 -6.74 -2.38
CA VAL A 227 0.55 -5.98 -3.06
C VAL A 227 0.17 -4.76 -2.24
N ALA A 228 -0.16 -3.64 -2.89
CA ALA A 228 -0.67 -2.43 -2.25
C ALA A 228 -2.04 -2.01 -2.82
N ILE A 229 -2.97 -1.64 -1.96
CA ILE A 229 -4.38 -1.41 -2.28
C ILE A 229 -4.78 0.01 -1.84
N PRO A 230 -5.21 0.93 -2.71
CA PRO A 230 -5.18 0.85 -4.17
C PRO A 230 -3.75 0.91 -4.75
N ASN A 231 -2.80 1.47 -4.00
CA ASN A 231 -1.42 1.67 -4.43
C ASN A 231 -0.48 1.94 -3.25
N ALA A 232 0.82 1.84 -3.50
CA ALA A 232 1.89 2.02 -2.54
C ALA A 232 2.32 3.49 -2.33
N ARG A 233 1.53 4.47 -2.83
CA ARG A 233 1.86 5.91 -2.72
C ARG A 233 1.68 6.40 -1.29
N GLN A 234 2.57 7.31 -0.91
CA GLN A 234 2.63 7.91 0.42
C GLN A 234 2.83 9.42 0.27
N LEU A 235 2.20 10.21 1.15
CA LEU A 235 2.15 11.67 1.12
C LEU A 235 1.80 12.23 -0.26
N GLY A 236 0.77 11.69 -0.90
CA GLY A 236 0.40 12.08 -2.26
C GLY A 236 1.48 11.77 -3.31
N ASN A 237 2.26 10.71 -3.10
CA ASN A 237 3.45 10.33 -3.88
C ASN A 237 4.68 11.26 -3.69
N ARG A 238 4.74 12.04 -2.60
CA ARG A 238 5.93 12.82 -2.23
C ARG A 238 7.05 11.97 -1.63
N VAL A 239 6.74 10.76 -1.15
CA VAL A 239 7.71 9.82 -0.56
C VAL A 239 7.50 8.40 -1.11
N ARG A 240 8.55 7.58 -1.03
CA ARG A 240 8.61 6.21 -1.56
C ARG A 240 9.28 5.26 -0.55
N TYR A 241 8.69 5.09 0.62
CA TYR A 241 9.21 4.18 1.65
C TYR A 241 8.80 2.72 1.45
N THR A 242 7.88 2.47 0.53
CA THR A 242 7.40 1.16 0.09
C THR A 242 8.35 0.44 -0.88
N GLY A 243 9.40 1.08 -1.40
CA GLY A 243 10.28 0.51 -2.42
C GLY A 243 11.25 -0.57 -1.93
N ALA A 244 11.67 -1.45 -2.86
CA ALA A 244 12.62 -2.54 -2.64
C ALA A 244 14.11 -2.12 -2.62
N LEU A 245 14.43 -0.97 -3.21
CA LEU A 245 15.76 -0.33 -3.27
C LEU A 245 16.91 -1.20 -3.82
N HIS A 246 17.46 -2.08 -2.98
CA HIS A 246 18.60 -2.95 -3.30
C HIS A 246 18.22 -4.44 -3.33
N LEU A 247 16.97 -4.78 -3.00
CA LEU A 247 16.40 -6.13 -3.16
C LEU A 247 15.86 -6.39 -4.58
N GLY A 248 15.99 -5.41 -5.49
CA GLY A 248 15.59 -5.50 -6.90
C GLY A 248 14.09 -5.32 -7.16
N ALA A 249 13.73 -4.92 -8.39
CA ALA A 249 12.34 -4.59 -8.76
C ALA A 249 11.34 -5.75 -8.64
N ALA A 250 11.81 -7.00 -8.58
CA ALA A 250 10.96 -8.17 -8.33
C ALA A 250 10.25 -8.09 -6.96
N CYS A 251 10.92 -7.52 -5.96
CA CYS A 251 10.43 -7.34 -4.59
C CYS A 251 9.57 -6.07 -4.41
N ASP A 252 9.40 -5.23 -5.43
CA ASP A 252 8.55 -4.03 -5.32
C ASP A 252 7.06 -4.37 -5.26
N ALA A 253 6.31 -3.49 -4.59
CA ALA A 253 4.86 -3.55 -4.46
C ALA A 253 4.17 -3.61 -5.82
N PHE A 254 3.18 -4.50 -5.95
CA PHE A 254 2.23 -4.45 -7.05
C PHE A 254 1.02 -3.59 -6.65
N ASP A 255 0.80 -2.46 -7.34
CA ASP A 255 -0.35 -1.60 -7.13
C ASP A 255 -1.63 -2.28 -7.67
N ALA A 256 -2.63 -2.48 -6.80
CA ALA A 256 -3.92 -3.05 -7.16
C ALA A 256 -4.73 -2.17 -8.12
N GLY A 257 -4.47 -0.87 -8.15
CA GLY A 257 -5.26 0.11 -8.92
C GLY A 257 -6.54 0.55 -8.21
N PRO A 258 -7.45 1.24 -8.92
CA PRO A 258 -8.68 1.79 -8.34
C PRO A 258 -9.58 0.72 -7.71
N ILE A 259 -10.19 1.05 -6.58
CA ILE A 259 -11.07 0.17 -5.81
C ILE A 259 -12.52 0.68 -5.90
N PRO A 260 -13.53 -0.19 -6.10
CA PRO A 260 -14.91 0.24 -6.18
C PRO A 260 -15.39 0.86 -4.87
N ALA A 261 -16.03 2.03 -4.94
CA ALA A 261 -16.68 2.66 -3.81
C ALA A 261 -18.10 2.10 -3.52
N THR A 262 -18.40 0.88 -3.98
CA THR A 262 -19.73 0.26 -3.89
C THR A 262 -19.64 -1.24 -3.61
N ALA A 263 -20.59 -1.76 -2.83
CA ALA A 263 -20.78 -3.20 -2.60
C ALA A 263 -21.62 -3.87 -3.71
N THR A 264 -22.32 -3.09 -4.54
CA THR A 264 -23.27 -3.59 -5.54
C THR A 264 -22.79 -3.33 -6.96
N GLY A 265 -23.33 -4.09 -7.92
CA GLY A 265 -22.95 -4.02 -9.33
C GLY A 265 -21.62 -4.73 -9.63
N LYS A 266 -21.31 -4.83 -10.93
CA LYS A 266 -20.09 -5.50 -11.40
C LYS A 266 -18.87 -4.59 -11.23
N ASP A 267 -17.95 -5.02 -10.39
CA ASP A 267 -16.63 -4.41 -10.30
C ASP A 267 -15.83 -4.64 -11.59
N ARG A 268 -14.92 -3.71 -11.91
CA ARG A 268 -14.02 -3.83 -13.06
C ARG A 268 -12.65 -4.24 -12.56
N LEU A 269 -12.17 -5.38 -13.06
CA LEU A 269 -10.79 -5.80 -12.86
C LEU A 269 -9.80 -4.67 -13.20
N PRO A 270 -8.73 -4.51 -12.41
CA PRO A 270 -7.67 -3.55 -12.67
C PRO A 270 -7.18 -3.56 -14.12
N GLN A 271 -6.94 -2.36 -14.67
CA GLN A 271 -6.39 -2.23 -16.02
C GLN A 271 -5.00 -2.90 -16.07
N GLY A 272 -4.84 -3.86 -16.99
CA GLY A 272 -3.65 -4.72 -17.04
C GLY A 272 -3.84 -6.13 -16.45
N LEU A 273 -4.99 -6.46 -15.87
CA LEU A 273 -5.39 -7.85 -15.51
C LEU A 273 -6.32 -8.50 -16.54
N THR A 274 -6.54 -7.83 -17.68
CA THR A 274 -7.37 -8.30 -18.78
C THR A 274 -6.56 -8.38 -20.06
N LEU A 275 -6.43 -9.58 -20.62
CA LEU A 275 -5.90 -9.76 -21.98
C LEU A 275 -6.88 -9.21 -23.03
N PRO A 276 -6.37 -8.64 -24.14
CA PRO A 276 -7.14 -8.44 -25.35
C PRO A 276 -7.84 -9.74 -25.78
N ALA A 277 -9.07 -9.64 -26.29
CA ALA A 277 -9.93 -10.79 -26.57
C ALA A 277 -9.35 -11.75 -27.63
N ASP A 278 -8.44 -11.28 -28.49
CA ASP A 278 -7.73 -12.05 -29.52
C ASP A 278 -6.47 -12.80 -29.00
N ILE A 279 -6.07 -12.56 -27.75
CA ILE A 279 -4.86 -13.14 -27.14
C ILE A 279 -5.23 -14.15 -26.06
N ALA A 280 -5.27 -15.43 -26.44
CA ALA A 280 -5.38 -16.53 -25.49
C ALA A 280 -4.17 -16.60 -24.53
N PRO A 281 -4.34 -16.90 -23.23
CA PRO A 281 -3.23 -16.98 -22.26
C PRO A 281 -2.10 -17.94 -22.67
N ALA A 282 -2.45 -19.08 -23.27
CA ALA A 282 -1.47 -20.04 -23.79
C ALA A 282 -0.60 -19.45 -24.92
N ARG A 283 -1.19 -18.63 -25.80
CA ARG A 283 -0.47 -17.93 -26.87
C ARG A 283 0.47 -16.86 -26.33
N LEU A 284 0.10 -16.19 -25.24
CA LEU A 284 0.99 -15.26 -24.54
C LEU A 284 2.19 -15.98 -23.92
N ARG A 285 1.95 -17.08 -23.18
CA ARG A 285 3.02 -17.91 -22.62
C ARG A 285 3.98 -18.42 -23.70
N GLN A 286 3.45 -18.93 -24.82
CA GLN A 286 4.28 -19.39 -25.94
C GLN A 286 5.12 -18.26 -26.56
N ARG A 287 4.57 -17.05 -26.71
CA ARG A 287 5.32 -15.87 -27.17
C ARG A 287 6.46 -15.52 -26.21
N ARG A 288 6.24 -15.57 -24.89
CA ARG A 288 7.28 -15.30 -23.89
C ARG A 288 8.38 -16.37 -23.87
N LEU A 289 8.03 -17.65 -23.93
CA LEU A 289 9.02 -18.74 -24.02
C LEU A 289 9.91 -18.59 -25.27
N LEU A 290 9.32 -18.21 -26.40
CA LEU A 290 10.09 -17.93 -27.62
C LEU A 290 10.99 -16.69 -27.48
N LEU A 291 10.51 -15.63 -26.81
CA LEU A 291 11.32 -14.43 -26.56
C LEU A 291 12.51 -14.72 -25.63
N ALA A 292 12.33 -15.54 -24.58
CA ALA A 292 13.40 -15.97 -23.69
C ALA A 292 14.48 -16.74 -24.46
N ALA A 293 14.09 -17.73 -25.28
CA ALA A 293 14.99 -18.51 -26.12
C ALA A 293 15.75 -17.68 -27.19
N PHE A 294 15.28 -16.48 -27.52
CA PHE A 294 16.03 -15.52 -28.34
C PHE A 294 16.99 -14.65 -27.49
N ALA A 295 16.56 -14.19 -26.31
CA ALA A 295 17.37 -13.39 -25.41
C ALA A 295 18.60 -14.15 -24.89
N GLU A 296 18.46 -15.44 -24.59
CA GLU A 296 19.54 -16.34 -24.15
C GLU A 296 20.65 -16.52 -25.21
N ARG A 297 20.36 -16.23 -26.49
CA ARG A 297 21.33 -16.31 -27.60
C ARG A 297 22.07 -15.00 -27.86
N ASP A 298 21.68 -13.92 -27.19
CA ASP A 298 22.17 -12.54 -27.42
C ASP A 298 23.00 -12.04 -26.23
N SER A 299 23.63 -13.00 -25.52
CA SER A 299 24.33 -12.86 -24.23
C SER A 299 25.66 -12.11 -24.33
N SER A 300 25.60 -10.85 -24.75
CA SER A 300 26.72 -9.91 -24.69
C SER A 300 26.85 -9.35 -23.25
N PRO A 301 28.04 -9.44 -22.61
CA PRO A 301 28.21 -9.10 -21.19
C PRO A 301 28.00 -7.61 -20.85
N HIS A 302 27.80 -6.74 -21.85
CA HIS A 302 27.52 -5.32 -21.65
C HIS A 302 26.03 -4.99 -21.41
N ARG A 303 25.09 -5.93 -21.54
CA ARG A 303 23.64 -5.66 -21.39
C ARG A 303 23.04 -5.98 -20.02
N GLU A 304 23.72 -6.77 -19.19
CA GLU A 304 23.16 -7.34 -17.95
C GLU A 304 22.91 -6.30 -16.85
N ALA A 305 23.81 -5.33 -16.69
CA ALA A 305 23.76 -4.37 -15.57
C ALA A 305 22.66 -3.31 -15.66
N THR A 306 22.09 -3.05 -16.84
CA THR A 306 21.12 -1.95 -17.07
C THR A 306 19.73 -2.39 -17.50
N ASN A 307 19.52 -3.65 -17.89
CA ASN A 307 18.21 -4.17 -18.33
C ASN A 307 17.49 -5.06 -17.31
N ASN A 308 18.14 -5.48 -16.21
CA ASN A 308 17.64 -6.56 -15.36
C ASN A 308 16.29 -6.22 -14.69
N ASP A 309 16.14 -5.02 -14.13
CA ASP A 309 14.88 -4.57 -13.52
C ASP A 309 13.72 -4.49 -14.53
N PHE A 310 13.99 -4.05 -15.77
CA PHE A 310 12.96 -3.98 -16.82
C PHE A 310 12.55 -5.38 -17.31
N GLY A 311 13.50 -6.32 -17.40
CA GLY A 311 13.24 -7.73 -17.65
C GLY A 311 12.36 -8.37 -16.57
N ALA A 312 12.71 -8.16 -15.29
CA ALA A 312 11.93 -8.63 -14.15
C ALA A 312 10.49 -8.07 -14.15
N PHE A 313 10.32 -6.78 -14.46
CA PHE A 313 9.01 -6.15 -14.56
C PHE A 313 8.16 -6.72 -15.72
N GLN A 314 8.76 -6.98 -16.90
CA GLN A 314 8.06 -7.63 -18.01
C GLN A 314 7.66 -9.07 -17.68
N VAL A 315 8.55 -9.83 -17.03
CA VAL A 315 8.30 -11.18 -16.53
C VAL A 315 7.07 -11.20 -15.61
N LYS A 316 7.09 -10.39 -14.55
CA LYS A 316 6.01 -10.26 -13.55
C LYS A 316 4.68 -9.90 -14.24
N SER A 317 4.70 -8.90 -15.13
CA SER A 317 3.53 -8.46 -15.90
C SER A 317 2.94 -9.56 -16.78
N HIS A 318 3.76 -10.40 -17.42
CA HIS A 318 3.31 -11.50 -18.27
C HIS A 318 2.74 -12.68 -17.49
N GLU A 319 3.27 -13.01 -16.30
CA GLU A 319 2.71 -14.03 -15.41
C GLU A 319 1.34 -13.60 -14.89
N ILE A 320 1.25 -12.37 -14.38
CA ILE A 320 0.02 -11.73 -13.92
C ILE A 320 -1.10 -11.78 -14.98
N LEU A 321 -0.78 -11.41 -16.23
CA LEU A 321 -1.72 -11.47 -17.37
C LEU A 321 -2.11 -12.89 -17.79
N ALA A 322 -1.24 -13.89 -17.58
CA ALA A 322 -1.46 -15.26 -18.02
C ALA A 322 -2.11 -16.17 -16.95
N SER A 323 -2.12 -15.73 -15.68
CA SER A 323 -2.62 -16.48 -14.54
C SER A 323 -4.13 -16.32 -14.33
N ARG A 324 -4.82 -17.44 -14.13
CA ARG A 324 -6.23 -17.45 -13.72
C ARG A 324 -6.38 -17.16 -12.23
N GLY A 325 -5.45 -17.63 -11.39
CA GLY A 325 -5.46 -17.40 -9.94
C GLY A 325 -5.32 -15.92 -9.61
N VAL A 326 -4.38 -15.22 -10.27
CA VAL A 326 -4.22 -13.76 -10.15
C VAL A 326 -5.52 -13.04 -10.46
N ARG A 327 -6.11 -13.29 -11.63
CA ARG A 327 -7.37 -12.64 -12.02
C ARG A 327 -8.52 -12.96 -11.07
N TYR A 328 -8.59 -14.19 -10.54
CA TYR A 328 -9.61 -14.58 -9.58
C TYR A 328 -9.45 -13.79 -8.26
N ALA A 329 -8.25 -13.71 -7.70
CA ALA A 329 -8.01 -13.00 -6.44
C ALA A 329 -8.46 -11.53 -6.48
N PHE A 330 -8.15 -10.82 -7.57
CA PHE A 330 -8.55 -9.42 -7.77
C PHE A 330 -10.03 -9.20 -8.15
N ASP A 331 -10.79 -10.24 -8.48
CA ASP A 331 -12.19 -10.10 -8.91
C ASP A 331 -13.16 -10.12 -7.71
N LEU A 332 -13.56 -8.94 -7.23
CA LEU A 332 -14.55 -8.81 -6.16
C LEU A 332 -15.94 -9.35 -6.54
N ASN A 333 -16.22 -9.60 -7.83
CA ASN A 333 -17.49 -10.20 -8.27
C ASN A 333 -17.60 -11.70 -7.94
N GLN A 334 -16.51 -12.33 -7.48
CA GLN A 334 -16.50 -13.71 -7.02
C GLN A 334 -17.03 -13.85 -5.59
N GLU A 335 -17.21 -12.74 -4.87
CA GLU A 335 -17.80 -12.72 -3.53
C GLU A 335 -19.33 -12.63 -3.60
N PRO A 336 -20.06 -13.37 -2.74
CA PRO A 336 -21.50 -13.19 -2.57
C PRO A 336 -21.85 -11.73 -2.21
N PRO A 337 -22.96 -11.15 -2.68
CA PRO A 337 -23.34 -9.77 -2.39
C PRO A 337 -23.34 -9.42 -0.90
N HIS A 338 -23.83 -10.33 -0.05
CA HIS A 338 -23.86 -10.14 1.40
C HIS A 338 -22.46 -9.98 2.03
N VAL A 339 -21.41 -10.57 1.44
CA VAL A 339 -20.02 -10.38 1.91
C VAL A 339 -19.53 -8.99 1.55
N ARG A 340 -19.80 -8.52 0.32
CA ARG A 340 -19.47 -7.15 -0.10
C ARG A 340 -20.20 -6.11 0.75
N GLU A 341 -21.47 -6.36 1.09
CA GLU A 341 -22.27 -5.52 1.99
C GLU A 341 -21.77 -5.56 3.44
N MET A 342 -21.33 -6.73 3.93
CA MET A 342 -20.75 -6.89 5.27
C MET A 342 -19.51 -6.00 5.45
N TYR A 343 -18.60 -5.98 4.47
CA TYR A 343 -17.43 -5.07 4.46
C TYR A 343 -17.79 -3.61 4.18
N GLY A 344 -18.96 -3.35 3.58
CA GLY A 344 -19.53 -2.02 3.40
C GLY A 344 -19.28 -1.40 2.02
N ALA A 345 -20.27 -0.61 1.56
CA ALA A 345 -20.25 0.12 0.29
C ALA A 345 -19.37 1.38 0.36
N SER A 346 -18.07 1.17 0.51
CA SER A 346 -17.04 2.22 0.46
C SER A 346 -15.75 1.66 -0.12
N ALA A 347 -14.87 2.51 -0.66
CA ALA A 347 -13.56 2.08 -1.14
C ALA A 347 -12.71 1.47 -0.01
N MET A 348 -12.93 1.90 1.23
CA MET A 348 -12.32 1.32 2.43
C MET A 348 -12.79 -0.12 2.66
N GLY A 349 -14.11 -0.35 2.64
CA GLY A 349 -14.72 -1.68 2.79
C GLY A 349 -14.29 -2.65 1.69
N GLN A 350 -14.47 -2.26 0.42
CA GLN A 350 -14.13 -3.11 -0.71
C GLN A 350 -12.61 -3.34 -0.84
N GLY A 351 -11.77 -2.36 -0.48
CA GLY A 351 -10.31 -2.53 -0.44
C GLY A 351 -9.86 -3.49 0.67
N THR A 352 -10.54 -3.45 1.82
CA THR A 352 -10.30 -4.39 2.93
C THR A 352 -10.78 -5.81 2.58
N LEU A 353 -11.85 -5.95 1.78
CA LEU A 353 -12.29 -7.23 1.22
C LEU A 353 -11.29 -7.79 0.19
N LEU A 354 -10.75 -6.93 -0.69
CA LEU A 354 -9.69 -7.31 -1.62
C LEU A 354 -8.43 -7.78 -0.85
N ALA A 355 -8.08 -7.12 0.26
CA ALA A 355 -6.98 -7.54 1.12
C ALA A 355 -7.18 -8.97 1.65
N ARG A 356 -8.40 -9.32 2.10
CA ARG A 356 -8.72 -10.70 2.52
C ARG A 356 -8.53 -11.70 1.37
N ARG A 357 -9.05 -11.39 0.17
CA ARG A 357 -8.93 -12.29 -1.00
C ARG A 357 -7.48 -12.49 -1.45
N LEU A 358 -6.61 -11.49 -1.26
CA LEU A 358 -5.21 -11.59 -1.63
C LEU A 358 -4.42 -12.48 -0.64
N VAL A 359 -4.63 -12.34 0.68
CA VAL A 359 -4.01 -13.26 1.65
C VAL A 359 -4.59 -14.69 1.53
N GLU A 360 -5.88 -14.83 1.19
CA GLU A 360 -6.50 -16.12 0.86
C GLU A 360 -5.86 -16.78 -0.38
N ALA A 361 -5.41 -15.97 -1.35
CA ALA A 361 -4.62 -16.41 -2.49
C ALA A 361 -3.11 -16.52 -2.23
N GLY A 362 -2.67 -16.41 -0.97
CA GLY A 362 -1.29 -16.64 -0.51
C GLY A 362 -0.35 -15.44 -0.57
N VAL A 363 -0.83 -14.22 -0.79
CA VAL A 363 0.02 -13.00 -0.83
C VAL A 363 0.55 -12.68 0.57
N SER A 364 1.86 -12.85 0.78
CA SER A 364 2.50 -12.73 2.10
C SER A 364 2.45 -11.32 2.73
N TYR A 365 2.33 -10.25 1.94
CA TYR A 365 2.21 -8.89 2.48
C TYR A 365 1.27 -8.02 1.63
N VAL A 366 0.23 -7.51 2.29
CA VAL A 366 -0.77 -6.60 1.72
C VAL A 366 -0.75 -5.27 2.47
N LEU A 367 -0.45 -4.18 1.74
CA LEU A 367 -0.60 -2.82 2.24
C LEU A 367 -2.00 -2.29 1.87
N ALA A 368 -2.93 -2.32 2.82
CA ALA A 368 -4.25 -1.71 2.69
C ALA A 368 -4.14 -0.21 3.01
N ASN A 369 -3.95 0.60 1.96
CA ASN A 369 -3.65 2.02 2.02
C ASN A 369 -4.93 2.87 1.98
N HIS A 370 -5.40 3.32 3.14
CA HIS A 370 -6.61 4.13 3.29
C HIS A 370 -6.30 5.63 3.47
N SER A 371 -5.20 6.07 2.86
CA SER A 371 -4.60 7.41 2.97
C SER A 371 -5.08 8.42 1.93
N GLU A 372 -6.15 8.12 1.18
CA GLU A 372 -6.62 9.00 0.10
C GLU A 372 -6.85 10.44 0.63
N LYS A 373 -6.25 11.42 -0.04
CA LYS A 373 -6.34 12.86 0.28
C LYS A 373 -5.95 13.22 1.72
N HIS A 374 -5.06 12.46 2.35
CA HIS A 374 -4.66 12.65 3.76
C HIS A 374 -5.88 12.63 4.69
N SER A 375 -6.85 11.74 4.42
CA SER A 375 -8.17 11.77 5.07
C SER A 375 -8.13 11.60 6.60
N TRP A 376 -7.13 10.88 7.13
CA TRP A 376 -6.88 10.74 8.57
C TRP A 376 -6.08 11.91 9.17
N ASP A 377 -5.69 12.91 8.37
CA ASP A 377 -4.95 14.07 8.83
C ASP A 377 -5.87 15.14 9.47
N THR A 378 -6.35 14.83 10.67
CA THR A 378 -7.45 15.55 11.33
C THR A 378 -7.01 16.81 12.12
N HIS A 379 -6.04 17.58 11.59
CA HIS A 379 -5.70 18.93 12.07
C HIS A 379 -6.91 19.88 12.14
N ASN A 380 -7.93 19.65 11.31
CA ASN A 380 -9.15 20.46 11.23
C ASN A 380 -10.38 19.54 11.27
N ASP A 381 -11.40 19.95 12.03
CA ASP A 381 -12.73 19.34 12.08
C ASP A 381 -12.74 17.83 12.39
N ASN A 382 -11.90 17.42 13.36
CA ASN A 382 -11.63 16.02 13.70
C ASN A 382 -12.90 15.23 14.02
N PHE A 383 -13.77 15.77 14.87
CA PHE A 383 -14.96 15.05 15.33
C PHE A 383 -15.95 14.77 14.20
N ASN A 384 -16.24 15.75 13.34
CA ASN A 384 -17.15 15.57 12.22
C ASN A 384 -16.59 14.57 11.18
N LYS A 385 -15.29 14.64 10.86
CA LYS A 385 -14.64 13.65 9.97
C LYS A 385 -14.69 12.25 10.57
N LEU A 386 -14.28 12.10 11.82
CA LEU A 386 -14.29 10.81 12.52
C LEU A 386 -15.70 10.21 12.60
N THR A 387 -16.72 11.00 12.97
CA THR A 387 -18.11 10.54 13.05
C THR A 387 -18.72 10.18 11.70
N ASN A 388 -18.47 10.96 10.63
CA ASN A 388 -19.25 10.85 9.38
C ASN A 388 -18.52 10.13 8.25
N THR A 389 -17.19 10.10 8.21
CA THR A 389 -16.43 9.61 7.05
C THR A 389 -15.31 8.62 7.37
N LEU A 390 -14.79 8.57 8.60
CA LEU A 390 -13.61 7.74 8.94
C LEU A 390 -13.93 6.54 9.84
N LEU A 391 -14.48 6.75 11.04
CA LEU A 391 -14.68 5.66 12.01
C LEU A 391 -15.77 4.65 11.60
N PRO A 392 -16.97 5.04 11.11
CA PRO A 392 -17.97 4.06 10.72
C PRO A 392 -17.54 3.07 9.62
N PRO A 393 -16.93 3.50 8.48
CA PRO A 393 -16.47 2.55 7.47
C PRO A 393 -15.28 1.72 7.96
N MET A 394 -14.41 2.25 8.83
CA MET A 394 -13.33 1.48 9.45
C MET A 394 -13.88 0.40 10.40
N ASP A 395 -14.77 0.79 11.31
CA ASP A 395 -15.43 -0.12 12.26
C ASP A 395 -16.15 -1.26 11.53
N GLN A 396 -16.81 -0.94 10.41
CA GLN A 396 -17.42 -1.92 9.53
C GLN A 396 -16.38 -2.84 8.85
N ALA A 397 -15.40 -2.27 8.13
CA ALA A 397 -14.45 -3.02 7.32
C ALA A 397 -13.53 -3.92 8.16
N VAL A 398 -12.96 -3.39 9.25
CA VAL A 398 -12.04 -4.12 10.13
C VAL A 398 -12.79 -5.18 10.94
N SER A 399 -14.02 -4.90 11.39
CA SER A 399 -14.86 -5.92 12.04
C SER A 399 -15.27 -7.06 11.12
N ALA A 400 -15.54 -6.74 9.84
CA ALA A 400 -15.82 -7.73 8.81
C ALA A 400 -14.59 -8.60 8.57
N LEU A 401 -13.41 -7.99 8.33
CA LEU A 401 -12.14 -8.70 8.14
C LEU A 401 -11.83 -9.66 9.30
N LEU A 402 -11.85 -9.18 10.54
CA LEU A 402 -11.57 -10.03 11.71
C LEU A 402 -12.58 -11.18 11.87
N GLY A 403 -13.84 -10.98 11.48
CA GLY A 403 -14.86 -12.03 11.49
C GLY A 403 -14.69 -13.07 10.38
N ASP A 404 -14.45 -12.60 9.16
CA ASP A 404 -14.29 -13.42 7.95
C ASP A 404 -13.00 -14.26 8.04
N LEU A 405 -11.90 -13.67 8.50
CA LEU A 405 -10.66 -14.40 8.80
C LEU A 405 -10.88 -15.46 9.90
N GLN A 406 -11.58 -15.13 10.99
CA GLN A 406 -11.90 -16.11 12.04
C GLN A 406 -12.75 -17.26 11.48
N GLN A 407 -13.79 -16.96 10.70
CA GLN A 407 -14.72 -17.95 10.14
C GLN A 407 -14.03 -18.89 9.14
N ARG A 408 -13.02 -18.40 8.40
CA ARG A 408 -12.21 -19.20 7.46
C ARG A 408 -11.07 -19.96 8.12
N GLY A 409 -10.86 -19.81 9.43
CA GLY A 409 -9.66 -20.33 10.11
C GLY A 409 -8.37 -19.56 9.78
N MET A 410 -8.47 -18.44 9.06
CA MET A 410 -7.37 -17.59 8.62
C MET A 410 -7.01 -16.49 9.65
N LEU A 411 -7.27 -16.71 10.93
CA LEU A 411 -6.83 -15.77 11.99
C LEU A 411 -5.37 -16.04 12.42
N ASP A 412 -4.64 -16.81 11.61
CA ASP A 412 -3.18 -16.88 11.55
C ASP A 412 -2.58 -15.76 10.66
N GLU A 413 -3.37 -15.00 9.91
CA GLU A 413 -2.87 -13.81 9.21
C GLU A 413 -2.68 -12.64 10.20
N VAL A 414 -1.56 -11.91 10.13
CA VAL A 414 -1.30 -10.76 11.02
C VAL A 414 -1.99 -9.51 10.47
N LEU A 415 -2.82 -8.83 11.27
CA LEU A 415 -3.32 -7.48 10.97
C LEU A 415 -2.68 -6.46 11.90
N VAL A 416 -2.14 -5.36 11.35
CA VAL A 416 -1.70 -4.18 12.12
C VAL A 416 -2.39 -2.93 11.61
N LEU A 417 -2.93 -2.11 12.52
CA LEU A 417 -3.61 -0.85 12.22
C LEU A 417 -3.11 0.26 13.15
N GLY A 418 -2.40 1.22 12.57
CA GLY A 418 -1.83 2.39 13.26
C GLY A 418 -0.59 2.92 12.53
N GLU A 419 -0.30 4.23 12.70
CA GLU A 419 0.88 4.90 12.11
C GLU A 419 1.45 5.92 13.09
N MET A 420 0.66 6.93 13.46
CA MET A 420 1.01 7.95 14.46
C MET A 420 -0.18 8.28 15.38
N GLY A 421 0.06 9.01 16.47
CA GLY A 421 -0.97 9.55 17.34
C GLY A 421 -1.33 11.00 17.08
N ARG A 422 -2.27 11.50 17.88
CA ARG A 422 -2.78 12.87 17.80
C ARG A 422 -2.69 13.61 19.12
N THR A 423 -2.54 14.95 19.06
CA THR A 423 -2.32 15.77 20.26
C THR A 423 -3.42 15.53 21.28
N PRO A 424 -3.08 15.39 22.57
CA PRO A 424 -4.10 15.12 23.57
C PRO A 424 -5.00 16.33 23.82
N ARG A 425 -4.48 17.55 23.69
CA ARG A 425 -5.27 18.79 23.65
C ARG A 425 -5.81 19.03 22.23
N ILE A 426 -7.09 19.39 22.14
CA ILE A 426 -7.76 19.82 20.92
C ILE A 426 -7.25 21.20 20.51
N ASN A 427 -6.95 21.39 19.22
CA ASN A 427 -6.44 22.65 18.69
C ASN A 427 -7.55 23.67 18.38
N LYS A 428 -7.17 24.90 18.02
CA LYS A 428 -8.10 26.00 17.70
C LYS A 428 -9.03 25.72 16.51
N HIS A 429 -8.72 24.72 15.68
CA HIS A 429 -9.50 24.32 14.51
C HIS A 429 -10.43 23.12 14.77
N ARG A 430 -10.69 22.81 16.05
CA ARG A 430 -11.48 21.64 16.49
C ARG A 430 -10.89 20.32 15.98
N GLY A 431 -9.59 20.31 15.73
CA GLY A 431 -8.80 19.16 15.31
C GLY A 431 -7.75 18.77 16.34
N ARG A 432 -6.82 17.91 15.92
CA ARG A 432 -5.65 17.51 16.71
C ARG A 432 -4.43 17.45 15.81
N ASP A 433 -3.29 17.87 16.34
CA ASP A 433 -2.02 17.90 15.60
C ASP A 433 -1.22 16.61 15.82
N HIS A 434 -0.05 16.45 15.22
CA HIS A 434 0.73 15.21 15.30
C HIS A 434 1.26 14.92 16.69
N TRP A 435 1.20 13.65 17.10
CA TRP A 435 1.71 13.20 18.40
C TRP A 435 2.45 11.87 18.29
N PRO A 436 3.76 11.90 18.03
CA PRO A 436 4.59 10.69 17.94
C PRO A 436 4.94 10.08 19.30
N ASP A 437 4.95 10.90 20.36
CA ASP A 437 5.42 10.52 21.69
C ASP A 437 4.59 9.37 22.31
N LEU A 438 3.33 9.25 21.90
CA LEU A 438 2.38 8.28 22.44
C LEU A 438 1.16 8.08 21.53
N PHE A 439 0.92 6.86 21.10
CA PHE A 439 -0.27 6.51 20.33
C PHE A 439 -0.72 5.07 20.57
N SER A 440 -1.83 4.71 19.91
CA SER A 440 -2.43 3.39 20.05
C SER A 440 -2.62 2.72 18.70
N LEU A 441 -2.38 1.41 18.65
CA LEU A 441 -2.64 0.56 17.49
C LEU A 441 -3.50 -0.64 17.86
N LEU A 442 -4.14 -1.21 16.84
CA LEU A 442 -4.72 -2.55 16.91
C LEU A 442 -3.73 -3.54 16.25
N ILE A 443 -3.52 -4.68 16.90
CA ILE A 443 -2.79 -5.82 16.33
C ILE A 443 -3.57 -7.12 16.56
N ALA A 444 -3.70 -7.96 15.54
CA ALA A 444 -4.53 -9.16 15.58
C ALA A 444 -3.95 -10.31 14.76
N GLY A 445 -4.43 -11.51 15.06
CA GLY A 445 -4.10 -12.74 14.33
C GLY A 445 -2.64 -13.18 14.50
N GLY A 446 -2.07 -13.84 13.48
CA GLY A 446 -0.65 -14.22 13.50
C GLY A 446 -0.25 -15.29 14.51
N GLY A 447 -1.18 -15.99 15.16
CA GLY A 447 -0.88 -16.80 16.34
C GLY A 447 -0.55 -15.99 17.60
N LEU A 448 -0.86 -14.70 17.64
CA LEU A 448 -0.78 -13.89 18.86
C LEU A 448 -1.92 -14.24 19.83
N THR A 449 -1.71 -13.95 21.12
CA THR A 449 -2.77 -13.84 22.13
C THR A 449 -3.86 -12.87 21.66
N ARG A 450 -5.04 -12.89 22.31
CA ARG A 450 -6.19 -12.09 21.88
C ARG A 450 -6.85 -11.40 23.06
N GLY A 451 -7.38 -10.21 22.81
CA GLY A 451 -8.13 -9.46 23.82
C GLY A 451 -7.28 -8.96 24.98
N ARG A 452 -6.01 -8.62 24.72
CA ARG A 452 -5.13 -7.94 25.67
C ARG A 452 -5.06 -6.45 25.37
N VAL A 453 -4.83 -5.67 26.42
CA VAL A 453 -4.34 -4.28 26.29
C VAL A 453 -2.90 -4.27 26.78
N LEU A 454 -1.98 -3.78 25.95
CA LEU A 454 -0.56 -3.64 26.28
C LEU A 454 -0.21 -2.17 26.53
N GLY A 455 0.39 -1.92 27.70
CA GLY A 455 0.82 -0.60 28.14
C GLY A 455 -0.32 0.39 28.39
N SER A 456 0.05 1.58 28.85
CA SER A 456 -0.92 2.59 29.27
C SER A 456 -0.40 4.01 29.13
N SER A 457 -1.34 4.95 29.17
CA SER A 457 -1.08 6.38 29.13
C SER A 457 -1.73 7.13 30.30
N SER A 458 -1.13 8.27 30.62
CA SER A 458 -1.63 9.29 31.55
C SER A 458 -3.13 9.58 31.39
N ARG A 459 -3.77 10.08 32.45
CA ARG A 459 -5.18 10.54 32.44
C ARG A 459 -5.51 11.57 31.35
N HIS A 460 -4.48 12.21 30.77
CA HIS A 460 -4.57 13.20 29.72
C HIS A 460 -3.97 12.73 28.37
N SER A 461 -3.68 11.44 28.19
CA SER A 461 -3.09 10.82 26.97
C SER A 461 -1.82 11.48 26.42
N GLY A 462 -1.13 12.32 27.20
CA GLY A 462 0.06 13.08 26.74
C GLY A 462 1.39 12.49 27.17
N THR A 463 1.36 11.58 28.14
CA THR A 463 2.55 10.92 28.67
C THR A 463 2.31 9.41 28.73
N LEU A 464 3.30 8.66 28.27
CA LEU A 464 3.40 7.21 28.36
C LEU A 464 3.69 6.81 29.81
N LEU A 465 2.98 5.81 30.35
CA LEU A 465 3.18 5.36 31.73
C LEU A 465 3.83 3.98 31.82
N GLU A 466 3.34 3.01 31.06
CA GLU A 466 3.75 1.61 31.18
C GLU A 466 4.14 1.03 29.82
N ARG A 467 5.24 0.28 29.82
CA ARG A 467 5.76 -0.52 28.70
C ARG A 467 5.76 0.25 27.37
N PRO A 468 6.74 1.15 27.13
CA PRO A 468 6.87 1.78 25.82
C PRO A 468 7.07 0.73 24.74
N VAL A 469 6.39 0.87 23.61
CA VAL A 469 6.49 -0.02 22.45
C VAL A 469 6.97 0.76 21.24
N HIS A 470 8.04 0.30 20.61
CA HIS A 470 8.58 0.92 19.41
C HIS A 470 8.20 0.14 18.14
N HIS A 471 8.14 0.83 16.99
CA HIS A 471 7.78 0.21 15.71
C HIS A 471 8.67 -0.99 15.32
N HIS A 472 9.96 -0.96 15.66
CA HIS A 472 10.86 -2.08 15.40
C HIS A 472 10.51 -3.34 16.20
N GLU A 473 9.86 -3.24 17.37
CA GLU A 473 9.37 -4.40 18.13
C GLU A 473 8.12 -5.03 17.51
N ILE A 474 7.24 -4.20 16.93
CA ILE A 474 6.08 -4.67 16.15
C ILE A 474 6.58 -5.48 14.94
N LEU A 475 7.61 -4.96 14.26
CA LEU A 475 8.19 -5.60 13.08
C LEU A 475 9.02 -6.84 13.44
N ALA A 476 9.69 -6.85 14.60
CA ALA A 476 10.28 -8.06 15.16
C ALA A 476 9.21 -9.11 15.46
N THR A 477 8.03 -8.70 15.96
CA THR A 477 6.88 -9.59 16.20
C THR A 477 6.36 -10.18 14.89
N ILE A 478 6.22 -9.37 13.83
CA ILE A 478 5.83 -9.85 12.50
C ILE A 478 6.83 -10.87 11.95
N ASN A 479 8.13 -10.53 11.90
CA ASN A 479 9.16 -11.44 11.39
C ASN A 479 9.23 -12.73 12.21
N HIS A 480 9.09 -12.63 13.54
CA HIS A 480 9.01 -13.77 14.44
C HIS A 480 7.83 -14.68 14.07
N GLN A 481 6.60 -14.17 13.95
CA GLN A 481 5.44 -14.99 13.59
C GLN A 481 5.55 -15.59 12.16
N LEU A 482 6.23 -14.91 11.23
CA LEU A 482 6.53 -15.44 9.88
C LEU A 482 7.73 -16.41 9.83
N GLY A 483 8.41 -16.68 10.95
CA GLY A 483 9.56 -17.59 11.01
C GLY A 483 10.88 -17.02 10.43
N ILE A 484 10.93 -15.71 10.15
CA ILE A 484 12.08 -15.01 9.58
C ILE A 484 13.05 -14.61 10.69
N ASP A 485 14.35 -14.89 10.51
CA ASP A 485 15.38 -14.46 11.47
C ASP A 485 15.68 -12.94 11.31
N PRO A 486 15.43 -12.10 12.34
CA PRO A 486 15.67 -10.67 12.26
C PRO A 486 17.17 -10.30 12.14
N ASN A 487 18.09 -11.25 12.34
CA ASN A 487 19.53 -11.03 12.18
C ASN A 487 20.02 -11.23 10.74
N GLN A 488 19.15 -11.67 9.82
CA GLN A 488 19.51 -11.87 8.42
C GLN A 488 20.09 -10.61 7.78
N MET A 489 21.12 -10.82 6.97
CA MET A 489 21.84 -9.78 6.24
C MET A 489 21.54 -9.90 4.75
N VAL A 490 21.19 -8.77 4.13
CA VAL A 490 21.07 -8.60 2.68
C VAL A 490 22.23 -7.77 2.15
N ARG A 491 22.60 -7.95 0.88
CA ARG A 491 23.68 -7.17 0.25
C ARG A 491 23.13 -5.85 -0.29
N HIS A 492 23.64 -4.74 0.22
CA HIS A 492 23.37 -3.41 -0.32
C HIS A 492 24.10 -3.19 -1.66
N ARG A 493 23.75 -2.15 -2.43
CA ARG A 493 24.32 -1.78 -3.76
C ARG A 493 25.85 -1.61 -3.86
N ARG A 494 26.59 -1.75 -2.76
CA ARG A 494 28.07 -1.71 -2.71
C ARG A 494 28.65 -3.02 -2.13
N ASP A 495 27.91 -4.11 -2.28
CA ASP A 495 28.12 -5.43 -1.66
C ASP A 495 28.28 -5.44 -0.12
N ARG A 496 27.97 -4.33 0.57
CA ARG A 496 28.03 -4.30 2.03
C ARG A 496 26.84 -5.07 2.63
N PRO A 497 27.04 -6.00 3.59
CA PRO A 497 25.94 -6.60 4.33
C PRO A 497 25.23 -5.54 5.19
N VAL A 498 23.90 -5.57 5.16
CA VAL A 498 23.00 -4.73 5.96
C VAL A 498 21.89 -5.62 6.50
N ARG A 499 21.50 -5.45 7.77
CA ARG A 499 20.40 -6.22 8.35
C ARG A 499 19.08 -5.95 7.61
N ILE A 500 18.20 -6.93 7.57
CA ILE A 500 16.84 -6.74 7.04
C ILE A 500 15.97 -5.80 7.91
N MET A 501 16.31 -5.65 9.19
CA MET A 501 15.68 -4.72 10.13
C MET A 501 16.65 -4.29 11.25
N PRO A 502 16.37 -3.23 12.02
CA PRO A 502 17.11 -2.92 13.26
C PRO A 502 17.02 -4.06 14.29
N GLU A 503 17.95 -4.07 15.25
CA GLU A 503 17.86 -4.97 16.39
C GLU A 503 16.65 -4.63 17.27
N ALA A 504 15.80 -5.62 17.51
CA ALA A 504 14.58 -5.48 18.29
C ALA A 504 14.14 -6.85 18.83
N LYS A 505 13.45 -6.84 19.97
CA LYS A 505 12.79 -8.05 20.50
C LYS A 505 11.32 -8.06 20.10
N PRO A 506 10.71 -9.22 19.82
CA PRO A 506 9.26 -9.35 19.69
C PRO A 506 8.53 -8.88 20.96
N LEU A 507 7.27 -8.51 20.80
CA LEU A 507 6.34 -8.22 21.89
C LEU A 507 5.95 -9.53 22.58
N HIS A 508 6.84 -10.05 23.43
CA HIS A 508 6.66 -11.30 24.17
C HIS A 508 5.35 -11.33 24.99
N GLU A 509 4.83 -10.18 25.39
CA GLU A 509 3.55 -10.02 26.07
C GLU A 509 2.34 -10.38 25.20
N LEU A 510 2.49 -10.39 23.88
CA LEU A 510 1.44 -10.71 22.92
C LEU A 510 1.63 -12.07 22.24
N LEU A 511 2.79 -12.72 22.37
CA LEU A 511 3.01 -14.09 21.90
C LEU A 511 2.19 -15.08 22.73
N ALA A 512 1.66 -16.12 22.08
CA ALA A 512 0.83 -17.16 22.70
C ALA A 512 1.67 -18.34 23.23
#